data_AF-A0A944WFK1-F1
#
_entry.id   AF-A0A944WFK1-F1
#
_cell.length_a   1.000
_cell.length_b   1.000
_cell.length_c   1.000
_cell.angle_alpha   90.00
_cell.angle_beta   90.00
_cell.angle_gamma   90.00
#
_symmetry.space_group_name_H-M   'P 1'
#
loop_
_entity.id
_entity.type
_entity.pdbx_description
1 polymer ?
#
loop_
_entity_poly.entity_id
_entity_poly.type
_entity_poly.pdbx_seq_one_letter_code
_entity_poly.pdbx_strand_id
1 'polypeptide(L)'
;LAPVLLGRVMPSGAGRLPHRFVFHAITIPDLGAAKGNRRFIPTPDLIRSILGDCFHHAQSLEVTSIAFPLLGTGNAGMDPEVCLHTMIEYISREFELGMTPLQEIRIILLPEQG
;
A
#
# COMPACT_ATOMS: atom_id res chain seq x y z
N LEU A 1 9.56 17.74 -4.76
CA LEU A 1 8.65 16.59 -4.91
C LEU A 1 7.23 17.12 -5.03
N ALA A 2 6.47 16.68 -6.03
CA ALA A 2 5.05 17.02 -6.13
C ALA A 2 4.25 16.21 -5.11
N PRO A 3 3.11 16.72 -4.60
CA PRO A 3 2.26 15.96 -3.68
C PRO A 3 1.73 14.68 -4.32
N VAL A 4 1.76 13.56 -3.59
CA VAL A 4 1.15 12.30 -4.01
C VAL A 4 -0.31 12.30 -3.56
N LEU A 5 -1.23 12.00 -4.49
CA LEU A 5 -2.65 11.93 -4.18
C LEU A 5 -2.98 10.68 -3.36
N LEU A 6 -4.07 10.76 -2.60
CA LEU A 6 -4.62 9.60 -1.89
C LEU A 6 -4.89 8.46 -2.88
N GLY A 7 -4.42 7.25 -2.54
CA GLY A 7 -4.58 6.08 -3.40
C GLY A 7 -3.56 5.96 -4.53
N ARG A 8 -2.60 6.90 -4.63
CA ARG A 8 -1.46 6.84 -5.55
C ARG A 8 -0.20 6.41 -4.81
N VAL A 9 0.74 5.85 -5.57
CA VAL A 9 2.03 5.38 -5.11
C VAL A 9 3.13 6.12 -5.85
N MET A 10 4.19 6.48 -5.13
CA MET A 10 5.38 7.09 -5.70
C MET A 10 6.58 6.19 -5.43
N PRO A 11 7.19 5.58 -6.46
CA PRO A 11 8.41 4.81 -6.27
C PRO A 11 9.63 5.73 -6.13
N SER A 12 10.60 5.31 -5.31
CA SER A 12 11.93 5.91 -5.22
C SER A 12 13.00 4.82 -5.14
N GLY A 13 14.26 5.18 -5.37
CA GLY A 13 15.38 4.32 -4.93
C GLY A 13 15.35 4.13 -3.40
N ALA A 14 15.87 3.01 -2.91
CA ALA A 14 15.79 2.66 -1.49
C ALA A 14 16.91 3.25 -0.61
N GLY A 15 17.85 4.00 -1.20
CA GLY A 15 18.98 4.58 -0.46
C GLY A 15 19.91 3.50 0.10
N ARG A 16 20.05 3.43 1.43
CA ARG A 16 20.93 2.47 2.12
C ARG A 16 20.24 1.15 2.50
N LEU A 17 18.96 1.00 2.21
CA LEU A 17 18.25 -0.25 2.46
C LEU A 17 18.75 -1.33 1.48
N PRO A 18 18.72 -2.62 1.86
CA PRO A 18 19.14 -3.73 0.99
C PRO A 18 18.13 -4.05 -0.14
N HIS A 19 17.30 -3.08 -0.53
CA HIS A 19 16.23 -3.22 -1.51
C HIS A 19 16.46 -2.27 -2.69
N ARG A 20 15.82 -2.54 -3.84
CA ARG A 20 15.97 -1.69 -5.04
C ARG A 20 15.13 -0.41 -4.93
N PHE A 21 13.90 -0.55 -4.48
CA PHE A 21 12.92 0.53 -4.46
C PHE A 21 12.17 0.60 -3.13
N VAL A 22 11.65 1.79 -2.82
CA VAL A 22 10.63 2.02 -1.80
C VAL A 22 9.41 2.63 -2.48
N PHE A 23 8.23 2.06 -2.25
CA PHE A 23 6.97 2.51 -2.81
C PHE A 23 6.23 3.31 -1.73
N HIS A 24 6.16 4.62 -1.91
CA HIS A 24 5.53 5.53 -0.94
C HIS A 24 4.04 5.66 -1.26
N ALA A 25 3.19 5.15 -0.38
CA ALA A 25 1.73 5.20 -0.53
C ALA A 25 1.10 6.11 0.55
N ILE A 26 0.13 6.92 0.16
CA ILE A 26 -0.60 7.80 1.08
C ILE A 26 -1.95 7.19 1.42
N THR A 27 -2.17 6.89 2.70
CA THR A 27 -3.42 6.33 3.24
C THR A 27 -4.22 7.33 4.08
N ILE A 28 -3.58 8.42 4.53
CA ILE A 28 -4.22 9.50 5.29
C ILE A 28 -4.04 10.79 4.47
N PRO A 29 -5.12 11.50 4.11
CA PRO A 29 -5.00 12.79 3.41
C PRO A 29 -4.36 13.84 4.33
N ASP A 30 -3.73 14.86 3.74
CA ASP A 30 -3.33 16.04 4.50
C ASP A 30 -4.59 16.76 5.02
N LEU A 31 -4.81 16.67 6.33
CA LEU A 31 -5.97 17.24 7.03
C LEU A 31 -5.76 18.71 7.42
N GLY A 32 -4.67 19.36 6.99
CA GLY A 32 -4.39 20.79 7.25
C GLY A 32 -5.49 21.77 6.82
N ALA A 33 -6.51 21.31 6.09
CA ALA A 33 -7.68 22.09 5.69
C ALA A 33 -9.05 21.51 6.15
N ALA A 34 -9.09 20.40 6.88
CA ALA A 34 -10.35 19.81 7.33
C ALA A 34 -10.94 20.62 8.48
N LYS A 35 -11.78 21.61 8.15
CA LYS A 35 -12.74 22.21 9.09
C LYS A 35 -13.76 21.16 9.51
N GLY A 36 -13.42 20.35 10.51
CA GLY A 36 -14.33 19.35 11.07
C GLY A 36 -13.59 18.22 11.76
N ASN A 37 -14.05 17.85 12.95
CA ASN A 37 -13.45 16.85 13.83
C ASN A 37 -13.62 15.39 13.34
N ARG A 38 -13.80 15.15 12.03
CA ARG A 38 -14.06 13.81 11.48
C ARG A 38 -12.76 13.17 11.03
N ARG A 39 -12.31 12.16 11.77
CA ARG A 39 -11.20 11.29 11.41
C ARG A 39 -11.50 10.62 10.06
N PHE A 40 -10.59 10.78 9.10
CA PHE A 40 -10.61 9.98 7.87
C PHE A 40 -10.11 8.57 8.20
N ILE A 41 -10.90 7.55 7.87
CA ILE A 41 -10.54 6.14 8.01
C ILE A 41 -10.41 5.56 6.58
N PRO A 42 -9.26 4.95 6.22
CA PRO A 42 -9.08 4.31 4.92
C PRO A 42 -10.17 3.27 4.63
N THR A 43 -10.60 3.21 3.38
CA THR A 43 -11.57 2.22 2.90
C THR A 43 -10.86 1.06 2.19
N PRO A 44 -11.50 -0.12 2.08
CA PRO A 44 -10.98 -1.21 1.24
C PRO A 44 -10.64 -0.77 -0.19
N ASP A 45 -11.44 0.10 -0.81
CA ASP A 45 -11.21 0.56 -2.18
C ASP A 45 -9.96 1.44 -2.31
N LEU A 46 -9.64 2.20 -1.25
CA LEU A 46 -8.37 2.92 -1.18
C LEU A 46 -7.18 1.94 -1.15
N ILE A 47 -7.28 0.87 -0.35
CA ILE A 47 -6.25 -0.16 -0.28
C ILE A 47 -6.08 -0.85 -1.64
N ARG A 48 -7.18 -1.23 -2.31
CA ARG A 48 -7.15 -1.80 -3.67
C ARG A 48 -6.50 -0.87 -4.68
N SER A 49 -6.78 0.44 -4.61
CA SER A 49 -6.16 1.43 -5.50
C SER A 49 -4.64 1.51 -5.30
N ILE A 50 -4.18 1.49 -4.05
CA ILE A 50 -2.75 1.49 -3.72
C ILE A 50 -2.07 0.22 -4.24
N LEU A 51 -2.68 -0.95 -4.03
CA LEU A 51 -2.14 -2.22 -4.52
C LEU A 51 -2.06 -2.23 -6.05
N GLY A 52 -3.11 -1.76 -6.74
CA GLY A 52 -3.10 -1.67 -8.21
C GLY A 52 -1.99 -0.78 -8.75
N ASP A 53 -1.75 0.38 -8.12
CA ASP A 53 -0.65 1.27 -8.52
C ASP A 53 0.73 0.63 -8.21
N CYS A 54 0.84 -0.15 -7.13
CA CYS A 54 2.05 -0.94 -6.84
C CYS A 54 2.29 -2.02 -7.91
N PHE A 55 1.26 -2.75 -8.35
CA PHE A 55 1.39 -3.76 -9.42
C PHE A 55 1.78 -3.11 -10.75
N HIS A 56 1.19 -1.97 -11.08
CA HIS A 56 1.57 -1.18 -12.26
C HIS A 56 3.04 -0.75 -12.23
N HIS A 57 3.52 -0.24 -11.08
CA HIS A 57 4.93 0.10 -10.91
C HIS A 57 5.84 -1.13 -10.92
N ALA A 58 5.41 -2.25 -10.34
CA ALA A 58 6.18 -3.49 -10.37
C ALA A 58 6.40 -3.98 -11.81
N GLN A 59 5.36 -3.89 -12.66
CA GLN A 59 5.45 -4.15 -14.09
C GLN A 59 6.44 -3.21 -14.79
N SER A 60 6.32 -1.90 -14.54
CA SER A 60 7.15 -0.89 -15.20
C SER A 60 8.62 -0.91 -14.77
N LEU A 61 8.91 -1.36 -13.55
CA LEU A 61 10.24 -1.37 -12.94
C LEU A 61 10.90 -2.76 -12.88
N GLU A 62 10.23 -3.77 -13.46
CA GLU A 62 10.67 -5.17 -13.44
C GLU A 62 11.00 -5.65 -12.02
N VAL A 63 10.05 -5.43 -11.10
CA VAL A 63 10.13 -5.89 -9.72
C VAL A 63 9.48 -7.26 -9.64
N THR A 64 10.22 -8.25 -9.15
CA THR A 64 9.74 -9.63 -9.02
C THR A 64 9.38 -10.00 -7.57
N SER A 65 9.75 -9.18 -6.60
CA SER A 65 9.33 -9.35 -5.20
C SER A 65 9.03 -8.03 -4.51
N ILE A 66 7.98 -8.03 -3.68
CA ILE A 66 7.54 -6.85 -2.93
C ILE A 66 7.05 -7.25 -1.54
N ALA A 67 7.33 -6.39 -0.55
CA ALA A 67 6.82 -6.56 0.81
C ALA A 67 5.86 -5.41 1.13
N PHE A 68 4.69 -5.74 1.67
CA PHE A 68 3.68 -4.76 2.10
C PHE A 68 3.53 -4.81 3.63
N PRO A 69 3.48 -3.66 4.32
CA PRO A 69 2.89 -3.60 5.65
C PRO A 69 1.36 -3.73 5.53
N LEU A 70 0.67 -3.85 6.66
CA LEU A 70 -0.78 -3.58 6.67
C LEU A 70 -1.02 -2.10 6.33
N LEU A 71 -1.78 -1.86 5.26
CA LEU A 71 -2.00 -0.53 4.71
C LEU A 71 -3.20 0.15 5.39
N GLY A 72 -3.00 1.37 5.88
CA GLY A 72 -4.10 2.16 6.45
C GLY A 72 -4.54 1.75 7.85
N THR A 73 -3.81 0.86 8.52
CA THR A 73 -4.04 0.46 9.91
C THR A 73 -3.27 1.35 10.90
N GLY A 74 -3.32 1.03 12.19
CA GLY A 74 -2.62 1.79 13.24
C GLY A 74 -3.16 3.21 13.37
N ASN A 75 -2.30 4.23 13.20
CA ASN A 75 -2.71 5.63 13.29
C ASN A 75 -3.80 6.02 12.26
N ALA A 76 -3.86 5.34 11.12
CA ALA A 76 -4.92 5.58 10.13
C ALA A 76 -6.29 5.00 10.54
N GLY A 77 -6.32 4.01 11.44
CA GLY A 77 -7.54 3.53 12.10
C GLY A 77 -8.39 2.56 11.29
N MET A 78 -7.94 2.06 10.13
CA MET A 78 -8.58 0.91 9.49
C MET A 78 -8.38 -0.35 10.34
N ASP A 79 -9.42 -1.18 10.41
CA ASP A 79 -9.36 -2.47 11.07
C ASP A 79 -8.30 -3.38 10.41
N PRO A 80 -7.36 -3.97 11.17
CA PRO A 80 -6.29 -4.81 10.62
C PRO A 80 -6.78 -6.05 9.87
N GLU A 81 -7.86 -6.68 10.32
CA GLU A 81 -8.41 -7.89 9.70
C GLU A 81 -9.09 -7.55 8.37
N VAL A 82 -9.85 -6.46 8.32
CA VAL A 82 -10.44 -5.93 7.09
C VAL A 82 -9.36 -5.56 6.08
N CYS A 83 -8.27 -4.91 6.53
CA CYS A 83 -7.14 -4.57 5.68
C CYS A 83 -6.48 -5.83 5.10
N LEU A 84 -6.14 -6.79 5.96
CA LEU A 84 -5.48 -8.03 5.56
C LEU A 84 -6.33 -8.82 4.56
N HIS A 85 -7.63 -8.98 4.83
CA HIS A 85 -8.55 -9.66 3.92
C HIS A 85 -8.59 -8.95 2.55
N THR A 86 -8.70 -7.62 2.54
CA THR A 86 -8.70 -6.82 1.30
C THR A 86 -7.42 -7.01 0.50
N MET A 87 -6.26 -7.02 1.18
CA MET A 87 -4.97 -7.23 0.52
C MET A 87 -4.85 -8.63 -0.08
N ILE A 88 -5.20 -9.67 0.68
CA ILE A 88 -5.15 -11.07 0.22
C ILE A 88 -6.09 -11.28 -0.97
N GLU A 89 -7.34 -10.82 -0.88
CA GLU A 89 -8.32 -10.93 -1.95
C GLU A 89 -7.80 -10.31 -3.26
N TYR A 90 -7.26 -9.09 -3.17
CA TYR A 90 -6.70 -8.39 -4.33
C TYR A 90 -5.49 -9.13 -4.90
N ILE A 91 -4.52 -9.50 -4.06
CA ILE A 91 -3.29 -10.16 -4.47
C ILE A 91 -3.59 -11.51 -5.13
N SER A 92 -4.46 -12.33 -4.54
CA SER A 92 -4.84 -13.62 -5.10
C SER A 92 -5.43 -13.47 -6.49
N ARG A 93 -6.34 -12.51 -6.69
CA ARG A 93 -6.92 -12.23 -8.01
C ARG A 93 -5.87 -11.83 -9.04
N GLU A 94 -4.92 -10.97 -8.69
CA GLU A 94 -3.86 -10.55 -9.63
C GLU A 94 -2.92 -11.71 -10.00
N PHE A 95 -2.64 -12.61 -9.05
CA PHE A 95 -1.85 -13.82 -9.30
C PHE A 95 -2.61 -14.81 -10.19
N GLU A 96 -3.92 -14.98 -10.00
CA GLU A 96 -4.78 -15.79 -10.85
C GLU A 96 -4.83 -15.26 -12.30
N LEU A 97 -4.82 -13.94 -12.49
CA LEU A 97 -4.75 -13.33 -13.81
C LEU A 97 -3.39 -13.54 -14.50
N GLY A 98 -2.31 -13.69 -13.74
CA GLY A 98 -0.97 -14.01 -14.26
C GLY A 98 -0.32 -12.90 -15.08
N MET A 99 -0.81 -11.65 -14.96
CA MET A 99 -0.33 -10.50 -15.75
C MET A 99 0.74 -9.64 -15.06
N THR A 100 1.28 -10.10 -13.92
CA THR A 100 2.26 -9.39 -13.10
C THR A 100 3.65 -10.05 -13.18
N PRO A 101 4.77 -9.29 -13.14
CA PRO A 101 6.10 -9.87 -12.98
C PRO A 101 6.39 -10.35 -11.55
N LEU A 102 5.53 -10.02 -10.59
CA LEU A 102 5.70 -10.41 -9.19
C LEU A 102 5.61 -11.93 -9.06
N GLN A 103 6.65 -12.51 -8.47
CA GLN A 103 6.77 -13.93 -8.14
C GLN A 103 6.59 -14.16 -6.65
N GLU A 104 6.92 -13.16 -5.83
CA GLU A 104 6.82 -13.23 -4.37
C GLU A 104 6.20 -11.95 -3.80
N ILE A 105 5.20 -12.11 -2.95
CA ILE A 105 4.66 -11.04 -2.12
C ILE A 105 4.73 -11.45 -0.66
N ARG A 106 5.24 -10.56 0.20
CA ARG A 106 5.29 -10.76 1.64
C ARG A 106 4.41 -9.72 2.34
N ILE A 107 3.44 -10.16 3.12
CA ILE A 107 2.68 -9.28 4.01
C ILE A 107 3.38 -9.30 5.37
N ILE A 108 3.91 -8.15 5.78
CA ILE A 108 4.68 -7.99 7.01
C ILE A 108 3.74 -7.54 8.12
N LEU A 109 3.40 -8.47 9.02
CA LEU A 109 2.62 -8.20 10.21
C LEU A 109 3.58 -7.80 11.33
N LEU A 110 3.39 -6.60 11.88
CA LEU A 110 4.12 -6.14 13.06
C LEU A 110 3.29 -6.45 14.31
N PRO A 111 3.91 -6.93 15.41
CA PRO A 111 3.21 -7.12 16.66
C PRO A 111 2.62 -5.79 17.17
N GLU A 112 1.47 -5.85 17.84
CA GLU A 112 0.88 -4.68 18.47
C GLU A 112 1.89 -4.06 19.45
N GLN A 113 2.10 -2.74 19.31
CA GLN A 113 2.86 -1.97 20.28
C GLN A 113 1.90 -1.67 21.44
N GLY A 114 2.02 -2.44 22.52
CA GLY A 114 1.26 -2.25 23.76
C GLY A 114 1.60 -0.96 24.50
#